data_AF-A0AAE1T882-F1
#
_entry.id   AF-A0AAE1T882-F1
#
_cell.length_a   1.000
_cell.length_b   1.000
_cell.length_c   1.000
_cell.angle_alpha   90.00
_cell.angle_beta   90.00
_cell.angle_gamma   90.00
#
_symmetry.space_group_name_H-M   'P 1'
#
loop_
_entity.id
_entity.type
_entity.pdbx_description
1 polymer ?
#
loop_
_entity_poly.entity_id
_entity_poly.type
_entity_poly.pdbx_seq_one_letter_code
_entity_poly.pdbx_strand_id
1 'polypeptide(L)'
;MDAEVISAGILREVVEGGAISMYEVRDRIGTGTAHLLHESMRLKNISSKVEVLDDESASALRKFCLTYYDVRAIILDLVLKLDMMRHLDYLPRYKQQMISLEVMKLYAPLAHAVGTNILSLELEDLSFQYLFPYSYLFVDTWLRSHETGSKLSDRRIQGAAASITEI
;
A
#
# COMPACT_ATOMS: atom_id res chain seq x y z
N MET A 1 -14.50 7.49 1.83
CA MET A 1 -13.43 8.51 1.76
C MET A 1 -14.06 9.84 1.37
N ASP A 2 -13.45 10.95 1.77
CA ASP A 2 -13.93 12.31 1.47
C ASP A 2 -13.81 12.64 -0.02
N ALA A 3 -14.71 13.48 -0.53
CA ALA A 3 -14.78 13.86 -1.94
C ALA A 3 -13.50 14.56 -2.41
N GLU A 4 -12.84 15.33 -1.53
CA GLU A 4 -11.57 15.99 -1.83
C GLU A 4 -10.45 14.99 -2.10
N VAL A 5 -10.39 13.90 -1.32
CA VAL A 5 -9.34 12.87 -1.46
C VAL A 5 -9.51 12.09 -2.76
N ILE A 6 -10.76 11.74 -3.08
CA ILE A 6 -11.09 11.04 -4.33
C ILE A 6 -10.74 11.94 -5.53
N SER A 7 -11.14 13.21 -5.47
CA SER A 7 -10.83 14.19 -6.51
C SER A 7 -9.32 14.38 -6.70
N ALA A 8 -8.57 14.49 -5.59
CA ALA A 8 -7.12 14.61 -5.64
C ALA A 8 -6.46 13.38 -6.28
N GLY A 9 -6.93 12.18 -5.96
CA GLY A 9 -6.41 10.95 -6.56
C GLY A 9 -6.59 10.88 -8.08
N ILE A 10 -7.79 11.23 -8.56
CA ILE A 10 -8.08 11.26 -10.00
C ILE A 10 -7.23 12.32 -10.72
N LEU A 11 -7.03 13.48 -10.10
CA LEU A 11 -6.34 14.61 -10.73
C LEU A 11 -4.81 14.51 -10.68
N ARG A 12 -4.24 13.63 -9.84
CA ARG A 12 -2.79 13.61 -9.59
C ARG A 12 -1.97 13.38 -10.84
N GLU A 13 -2.29 12.37 -11.65
CA GLU A 13 -1.54 12.08 -12.88
C GLU A 13 -1.69 13.17 -13.93
N VAL A 14 -2.88 13.79 -14.02
CA VAL A 14 -3.17 14.87 -14.97
C VAL A 14 -2.35 16.12 -14.65
N VAL A 15 -2.23 16.46 -13.37
CA VAL A 15 -1.40 17.60 -12.92
C VAL A 15 0.08 17.26 -13.01
N GLU A 16 0.49 16.03 -12.68
CA GLU A 16 1.88 15.59 -12.83
C GLU A 16 2.33 15.59 -14.30
N GLY A 17 1.43 15.22 -15.22
CA GLY A 17 1.66 15.30 -16.68
C GLY A 17 1.61 16.72 -17.24
N GLY A 18 1.31 17.74 -16.42
CA GLY A 18 1.29 19.15 -16.84
C GLY A 18 0.08 19.55 -17.69
N ALA A 19 -0.95 18.72 -17.79
CA ALA A 19 -2.15 19.04 -18.57
C ALA A 19 -3.07 20.05 -17.87
N ILE A 20 -3.00 20.13 -16.53
CA ILE A 20 -3.72 21.09 -15.70
C ILE A 20 -2.77 21.65 -14.65
N SER A 21 -2.87 22.94 -14.35
CA SER A 21 -2.08 23.59 -13.30
C SER A 21 -2.73 23.48 -11.91
N MET A 22 -1.90 23.53 -10.85
CA MET A 22 -2.40 23.62 -9.47
C MET A 22 -3.32 24.83 -9.24
N TYR A 23 -3.11 25.92 -9.98
CA TYR A 23 -3.98 27.09 -9.93
C TYR A 23 -5.39 26.77 -10.43
N GLU A 24 -5.51 26.08 -11.56
CA GLU A 24 -6.81 25.68 -12.12
C GLU A 24 -7.54 24.69 -11.23
N VAL A 25 -6.83 23.75 -10.58
CA VAL A 25 -7.45 22.84 -9.60
C VAL A 25 -8.03 23.64 -8.42
N ARG A 26 -7.27 24.63 -7.91
CA ARG A 26 -7.73 25.47 -6.81
C ARG A 26 -8.95 26.31 -7.17
N ASP A 27 -8.97 26.87 -8.38
CA ASP A 27 -10.02 27.75 -8.86
C ASP A 27 -11.31 27.00 -9.23
N ARG A 28 -11.19 25.83 -9.88
CA ARG A 28 -12.34 25.08 -10.42
C ARG A 28 -12.88 23.99 -9.50
N ILE A 29 -12.03 23.37 -8.68
CA ILE A 29 -12.42 22.25 -7.80
C ILE A 29 -12.46 22.70 -6.35
N GLY A 30 -11.42 23.42 -5.90
CA GLY A 30 -11.38 24.01 -4.57
C GLY A 30 -10.01 23.90 -3.90
N THR A 31 -9.86 24.68 -2.83
CA THR A 31 -8.61 24.82 -2.09
C THR A 31 -8.18 23.55 -1.37
N GLY A 32 -9.11 22.79 -0.79
CA GLY A 32 -8.79 21.54 -0.07
C GLY A 32 -8.24 20.46 -0.99
N THR A 33 -8.86 20.25 -2.16
CA THR A 33 -8.34 19.31 -3.18
C THR A 33 -6.95 19.74 -3.68
N ALA A 34 -6.75 21.02 -3.98
CA ALA A 34 -5.45 21.54 -4.40
C ALA A 34 -4.36 21.36 -3.32
N HIS A 35 -4.73 21.56 -2.04
CA HIS A 35 -3.83 21.34 -0.91
C HIS A 35 -3.44 19.87 -0.78
N LEU A 36 -4.40 18.95 -0.81
CA LEU A 36 -4.13 17.51 -0.77
C LEU A 36 -3.24 17.06 -1.93
N LEU A 37 -3.48 17.59 -3.13
CA LEU A 37 -2.69 17.28 -4.31
C LEU A 37 -1.23 17.71 -4.12
N HIS A 38 -1.02 18.93 -3.64
CA HIS A 38 0.30 19.47 -3.35
C HIS A 38 1.04 18.65 -2.29
N GLU A 39 0.37 18.30 -1.19
CA GLU A 39 0.96 17.44 -0.15
C GLU A 39 1.32 16.05 -0.68
N SER A 40 0.46 15.46 -1.52
CA SER A 40 0.71 14.14 -2.13
C SER A 40 1.96 14.13 -3.04
N MET A 41 2.19 15.21 -3.80
CA MET A 41 3.39 15.36 -4.63
C MET A 41 4.66 15.56 -3.80
N ARG A 42 4.55 16.22 -2.65
CA ARG A 42 5.67 16.37 -1.70
C ARG A 42 6.04 15.03 -1.06
N LEU A 43 5.04 14.22 -0.69
CA LEU A 43 5.23 12.88 -0.15
C LEU A 43 5.93 11.94 -1.14
N LYS A 44 5.54 12.00 -2.43
CA LYS A 44 6.17 11.20 -3.50
C LYS A 44 7.69 11.31 -3.52
N ASN A 45 8.21 12.51 -3.26
CA ASN A 45 9.63 12.84 -3.35
C ASN A 45 10.36 12.76 -2.01
N ILE A 46 9.72 12.23 -0.95
CA ILE A 46 10.30 12.29 0.39
C ILE A 46 11.38 11.23 0.60
N SER A 47 11.21 10.02 0.07
CA SER A 47 12.22 8.97 0.16
C SER A 47 13.48 9.31 -0.62
N SER A 48 13.36 10.02 -1.75
CA SER A 48 14.52 10.47 -2.53
C SER A 48 15.39 11.51 -1.81
N LYS A 49 14.95 12.06 -0.68
CA LYS A 49 15.75 13.00 0.14
C LYS A 49 16.69 12.28 1.12
N VAL A 50 16.59 10.96 1.24
CA VAL A 50 17.41 10.16 2.13
C VAL A 50 18.39 9.36 1.29
N GLU A 51 19.70 9.51 1.56
CA GLU A 51 20.75 8.80 0.83
C GLU A 51 20.74 7.29 1.10
N VAL A 52 20.42 6.89 2.34
CA VAL A 52 20.39 5.50 2.78
C VAL A 52 19.10 5.20 3.53
N LEU A 53 18.30 4.26 3.01
CA LEU A 53 17.08 3.81 3.68
C LEU A 53 17.38 2.68 4.67
N ASP A 54 18.03 3.04 5.78
CA ASP A 54 18.15 2.18 6.96
C ASP A 54 16.92 2.28 7.87
N ASP A 55 16.88 1.45 8.91
CA ASP A 55 15.69 1.31 9.75
C ASP A 55 15.47 2.56 10.63
N GLU A 56 16.55 3.22 11.05
CA GLU A 56 16.50 4.46 11.81
C GLU A 56 15.97 5.62 10.94
N SER A 57 16.51 5.80 9.75
CA SER A 57 16.06 6.82 8.80
C SER A 57 14.62 6.58 8.37
N ALA A 58 14.24 5.32 8.10
CA ALA A 58 12.85 4.97 7.79
C ALA A 58 11.92 5.32 8.97
N SER A 59 12.32 5.03 10.21
CA SER A 59 11.54 5.37 11.41
C SER A 59 11.40 6.88 11.61
N ALA A 60 12.49 7.63 11.44
CA ALA A 60 12.48 9.09 11.52
C ALA A 60 11.58 9.70 10.44
N LEU A 61 11.65 9.18 9.21
CA LEU A 61 10.82 9.63 8.09
C LEU A 61 9.33 9.34 8.33
N ARG A 62 8.97 8.18 8.88
CA ARG A 62 7.59 7.89 9.29
C ARG A 62 7.07 8.89 10.31
N LYS A 63 7.84 9.16 11.37
CA LYS A 63 7.48 10.16 12.40
C LYS A 63 7.30 11.55 11.77
N PHE A 64 8.21 11.94 10.88
CA PHE A 64 8.09 13.19 10.14
C PHE A 64 6.81 13.24 9.30
N CYS A 65 6.52 12.20 8.51
CA CYS A 65 5.29 12.13 7.71
C CYS A 65 4.04 12.31 8.57
N LEU A 66 3.93 11.55 9.66
CA LEU A 66 2.79 11.59 10.57
C LEU A 66 2.62 12.93 11.31
N THR A 67 3.70 13.68 11.49
CA THR A 67 3.68 14.95 12.23
C THR A 67 3.37 16.14 11.33
N TYR A 68 3.88 16.15 10.10
CA TYR A 68 3.89 17.33 9.23
C TYR A 68 2.88 17.28 8.09
N TYR A 69 2.37 16.11 7.72
CA TYR A 69 1.46 15.96 6.58
C TYR A 69 0.03 15.65 7.03
N ASP A 70 -0.93 16.09 6.22
CA ASP A 70 -2.32 15.67 6.37
C ASP A 70 -2.42 14.15 6.17
N VAL A 71 -3.01 13.46 7.14
CA VAL A 71 -3.26 12.00 7.09
C VAL A 71 -4.02 11.61 5.83
N ARG A 72 -4.93 12.44 5.34
CA ARG A 72 -5.66 12.20 4.09
C ARG A 72 -4.73 12.14 2.88
N ALA A 73 -3.69 12.98 2.83
CA ALA A 73 -2.68 12.95 1.78
C ALA A 73 -1.76 11.73 1.91
N ILE A 74 -1.46 11.29 3.14
CA ILE A 74 -0.70 10.05 3.39
C ILE A 74 -1.48 8.84 2.88
N ILE A 75 -2.77 8.71 3.22
CA ILE A 75 -3.61 7.60 2.75
C ILE A 75 -3.70 7.61 1.22
N LEU A 76 -3.87 8.80 0.62
CA LEU A 76 -3.87 8.95 -0.82
C LEU A 76 -2.57 8.42 -1.44
N ASP A 77 -1.41 8.81 -0.92
CA ASP A 77 -0.11 8.36 -1.42
C ASP A 77 0.09 6.85 -1.24
N LEU A 78 -0.33 6.28 -0.10
CA LEU A 78 -0.26 4.85 0.15
C LEU A 78 -1.09 4.02 -0.85
N VAL A 79 -2.30 4.49 -1.18
CA VAL A 79 -3.16 3.82 -2.18
C VAL A 79 -2.52 3.88 -3.57
N LEU A 80 -1.92 5.02 -3.94
CA LEU A 80 -1.22 5.15 -5.21
C LEU A 80 0.04 4.29 -5.26
N LYS A 81 0.74 4.15 -4.13
CA LYS A 81 1.89 3.25 -4.01
C LYS A 81 1.45 1.79 -4.15
N LEU A 82 0.31 1.42 -3.56
CA LEU A 82 -0.27 0.09 -3.72
C LEU A 82 -0.59 -0.20 -5.19
N ASP A 83 -1.24 0.73 -5.88
CA ASP A 83 -1.56 0.58 -7.30
C ASP A 83 -0.29 0.38 -8.15
N MET A 84 0.75 1.16 -7.87
CA MET A 84 2.06 0.99 -8.51
C MET A 84 2.67 -0.39 -8.20
N MET A 85 2.60 -0.88 -6.95
CA MET A 85 3.13 -2.19 -6.56
C MET A 85 2.41 -3.34 -7.26
N ARG A 86 1.10 -3.22 -7.51
CA ARG A 86 0.31 -4.21 -8.28
C ARG A 86 0.74 -4.29 -9.74
N HIS A 87 1.39 -3.26 -10.27
CA HIS A 87 1.80 -3.20 -11.66
C HIS A 87 3.33 -3.13 -11.83
N LEU A 88 4.14 -3.49 -10.83
CA LEU A 88 5.60 -3.27 -10.87
C LEU A 88 6.35 -4.06 -11.97
N ASP A 89 5.68 -5.03 -12.60
CA ASP A 89 6.23 -5.93 -13.62
C ASP A 89 6.76 -5.23 -14.87
N TYR A 90 6.31 -4.00 -15.21
CA TYR A 90 6.84 -3.26 -16.35
C TYR A 90 8.27 -2.71 -16.12
N LEU A 91 8.76 -2.72 -14.88
CA LEU A 91 10.08 -2.21 -14.51
C LEU A 91 11.16 -3.30 -14.56
N PRO A 92 12.43 -2.93 -14.79
CA PRO A 92 13.54 -3.86 -14.64
C PRO A 92 13.70 -4.29 -13.17
N ARG A 93 14.18 -5.52 -12.96
CA ARG A 93 14.23 -6.17 -11.64
C ARG A 93 14.94 -5.35 -10.54
N TYR A 94 15.98 -4.61 -10.87
CA TYR A 94 16.67 -3.76 -9.88
C TYR A 94 15.75 -2.64 -9.35
N LYS A 95 14.92 -2.03 -10.22
CA LYS A 95 13.93 -1.02 -9.80
C LYS A 95 12.81 -1.65 -8.99
N GLN A 96 12.35 -2.83 -9.39
CA GLN A 96 11.33 -3.57 -8.63
C GLN A 96 11.80 -3.81 -7.19
N GLN A 97 13.04 -4.29 -7.01
CA GLN A 97 13.63 -4.51 -5.70
C GLN A 97 13.83 -3.21 -4.90
N MET A 98 14.32 -2.14 -5.52
CA MET A 98 14.47 -0.85 -4.84
C MET A 98 13.13 -0.31 -4.32
N ILE A 99 12.11 -0.31 -5.16
CA ILE A 99 10.77 0.18 -4.82
C ILE A 99 10.14 -0.73 -3.75
N SER A 100 10.28 -2.04 -3.87
CA SER A 100 9.72 -3.00 -2.91
C SER A 100 10.41 -2.90 -1.54
N LEU A 101 11.71 -2.62 -1.51
CA LEU A 101 12.44 -2.35 -0.27
C LEU A 101 11.96 -1.05 0.39
N GLU A 102 11.76 0.00 -0.41
CA GLU A 102 11.17 1.25 0.03
C GLU A 102 9.78 1.04 0.63
N VAL A 103 8.92 0.30 -0.06
CA VAL A 103 7.56 0.00 0.41
C VAL A 103 7.58 -0.82 1.69
N MET A 104 8.37 -1.89 1.76
CA MET A 104 8.51 -2.73 2.95
C MET A 104 9.01 -1.94 4.16
N LYS A 105 10.03 -1.09 3.99
CA LYS A 105 10.65 -0.38 5.10
C LYS A 105 9.88 0.86 5.54
N LEU A 106 9.27 1.58 4.61
CA LEU A 106 8.67 2.89 4.88
C LEU A 106 7.15 2.83 4.85
N TYR A 107 6.58 2.45 3.71
CA TYR A 107 5.16 2.66 3.41
C TYR A 107 4.25 1.64 4.09
N ALA A 108 4.62 0.37 4.15
CA ALA A 108 3.86 -0.64 4.88
C ALA A 108 3.74 -0.27 6.38
N PRO A 109 4.84 -0.02 7.11
CA PRO A 109 4.74 0.40 8.51
C PRO A 109 4.05 1.76 8.69
N LEU A 110 4.12 2.66 7.71
CA LEU A 110 3.37 3.92 7.71
C LEU A 110 1.86 3.67 7.58
N ALA A 111 1.43 2.75 6.71
CA ALA A 111 0.03 2.34 6.57
C ALA A 111 -0.52 1.73 7.86
N HIS A 112 0.30 0.92 8.55
CA HIS A 112 -0.05 0.42 9.88
C HIS A 112 -0.21 1.55 10.89
N ALA A 113 0.74 2.50 10.92
CA ALA A 113 0.72 3.63 11.86
C ALA A 113 -0.47 4.58 11.68
N VAL A 114 -0.97 4.73 10.45
CA VAL A 114 -2.18 5.52 10.14
C VAL A 114 -3.48 4.74 10.45
N GLY A 115 -3.40 3.45 10.77
CA GLY A 115 -4.55 2.61 11.13
C GLY A 115 -5.16 1.84 9.96
N THR A 116 -4.48 1.75 8.82
CA THR A 116 -4.93 1.02 7.62
C THR A 116 -4.24 -0.35 7.51
N ASN A 117 -4.61 -1.29 8.39
CA ASN A 117 -3.95 -2.61 8.44
C ASN A 117 -4.08 -3.41 7.14
N ILE A 118 -5.23 -3.35 6.46
CA ILE A 118 -5.44 -4.06 5.19
C ILE A 118 -4.42 -3.58 4.15
N LEU A 119 -4.21 -2.26 4.08
CA LEU A 119 -3.25 -1.65 3.17
C LEU A 119 -1.81 -2.01 3.53
N SER A 120 -1.48 -2.04 4.83
CA SER A 120 -0.17 -2.50 5.31
C SER A 120 0.12 -3.92 4.85
N LEU A 121 -0.81 -4.84 5.11
CA LEU A 121 -0.64 -6.26 4.78
C LEU A 121 -0.47 -6.47 3.28
N GLU A 122 -1.27 -5.79 2.45
CA GLU A 122 -1.17 -5.92 1.00
C GLU A 122 0.14 -5.34 0.45
N LEU A 123 0.60 -4.21 0.98
CA LEU A 123 1.91 -3.63 0.65
C LEU A 123 3.06 -4.56 1.08
N GLU A 124 2.97 -5.18 2.26
CA GLU A 124 3.96 -6.16 2.76
C GLU A 124 4.01 -7.39 1.87
N ASP A 125 2.86 -7.96 1.50
CA ASP A 125 2.78 -9.17 0.68
C ASP A 125 3.38 -8.95 -0.72
N LEU A 126 2.98 -7.85 -1.39
CA LEU A 126 3.54 -7.48 -2.69
C LEU A 126 5.05 -7.20 -2.59
N SER A 127 5.48 -6.48 -1.56
CA SER A 127 6.91 -6.21 -1.37
C SER A 127 7.71 -7.49 -1.13
N PHE A 128 7.16 -8.43 -0.35
CA PHE A 128 7.77 -9.73 -0.09
C PHE A 128 7.91 -10.55 -1.38
N GLN A 129 6.87 -10.56 -2.22
CA GLN A 129 6.88 -11.22 -3.52
C GLN A 129 8.02 -10.74 -4.42
N TYR A 130 8.23 -9.44 -4.54
CA TYR A 130 9.29 -8.88 -5.40
C TYR A 130 10.70 -8.99 -4.78
N LEU A 131 10.83 -8.88 -3.46
CA LEU A 131 12.13 -8.98 -2.78
C LEU A 131 12.63 -10.43 -2.72
N PHE A 132 11.75 -11.37 -2.39
CA PHE A 132 12.09 -12.77 -2.12
C PHE A 132 11.14 -13.75 -2.83
N PRO A 133 11.14 -13.81 -4.17
CA PRO A 133 10.13 -14.57 -4.93
C PRO A 133 10.16 -16.07 -4.64
N TYR A 134 11.33 -16.66 -4.40
CA TYR A 134 11.43 -18.08 -4.06
C TYR A 134 10.84 -18.38 -2.67
N SER A 135 11.12 -17.52 -1.70
CA SER A 135 10.56 -17.64 -0.35
C SER A 135 9.05 -17.42 -0.36
N TYR A 136 8.57 -16.45 -1.15
CA TYR A 136 7.14 -16.20 -1.35
C TYR A 136 6.43 -17.45 -1.90
N LEU A 137 6.95 -18.02 -2.99
CA LEU A 137 6.36 -19.22 -3.60
C LEU A 137 6.34 -20.42 -2.64
N PHE A 138 7.40 -20.59 -1.85
CA PHE A 138 7.45 -21.64 -0.83
C PHE A 138 6.35 -21.46 0.22
N VAL A 139 6.18 -20.25 0.75
CA VAL A 139 5.16 -19.93 1.75
C VAL A 139 3.74 -20.07 1.18
N ASP A 140 3.48 -19.56 -0.03
CA ASP A 140 2.18 -19.70 -0.70
C ASP A 140 1.83 -21.18 -0.94
N THR A 141 2.78 -21.97 -1.43
CA THR A 141 2.58 -23.42 -1.62
C THR A 141 2.28 -24.13 -0.30
N TRP A 142 3.04 -23.79 0.74
CA TRP A 142 2.86 -24.35 2.09
C TRP A 142 1.49 -23.98 2.67
N LEU A 143 1.05 -22.73 2.54
CA LEU A 143 -0.27 -22.28 2.99
C LEU A 143 -1.40 -23.04 2.29
N ARG A 144 -1.37 -23.14 0.95
CA ARG A 144 -2.39 -23.86 0.16
C ARG A 144 -2.51 -25.33 0.57
N SER A 145 -1.38 -25.97 0.88
CA SER A 145 -1.37 -27.37 1.32
C SER A 145 -2.08 -27.57 2.68
N HIS A 146 -2.03 -26.58 3.57
CA HIS A 146 -2.63 -26.65 4.91
C HIS A 146 -4.08 -26.14 4.95
N GLU A 147 -4.46 -25.18 4.09
CA GLU A 147 -5.86 -24.76 3.94
C GLU A 147 -6.77 -25.91 3.45
N THR A 148 -6.23 -26.76 2.58
CA THR A 148 -6.96 -27.93 2.05
C THR A 148 -7.23 -28.95 3.16
N GLY A 149 -6.28 -29.14 4.09
CA GLY A 149 -6.44 -30.01 5.25
C GLY A 149 -7.53 -29.54 6.23
N SER A 150 -7.58 -28.23 6.49
CA SER A 150 -8.57 -27.63 7.40
C SER A 150 -10.01 -27.73 6.87
N LYS A 151 -10.24 -27.54 5.56
CA LYS A 151 -11.55 -27.70 4.93
C LYS A 151 -12.04 -29.16 4.94
N LEU A 152 -11.15 -30.15 4.87
CA LEU A 152 -11.50 -31.57 4.98
C LEU A 152 -11.84 -31.97 6.43
N SER A 153 -11.18 -31.40 7.43
CA SER A 153 -11.53 -31.63 8.85
C SER A 153 -12.87 -31.02 9.22
N ASP A 154 -13.18 -29.79 8.76
CA ASP A 154 -14.46 -29.13 9.06
C ASP A 154 -15.66 -29.87 8.42
N ARG A 155 -15.50 -30.37 7.19
CA ARG A 155 -16.53 -31.20 6.53
C ARG A 155 -16.76 -32.53 7.24
N ARG A 156 -15.72 -33.13 7.84
CA ARG A 156 -15.85 -34.37 8.63
C ARG A 156 -16.56 -34.12 9.96
N ILE A 157 -16.32 -32.98 10.61
CA ILE A 157 -17.01 -32.60 11.85
C ILE A 157 -18.49 -32.31 11.57
N GLN A 158 -18.80 -31.59 10.49
CA GLN A 158 -20.20 -31.32 10.10
C GLN A 158 -20.95 -32.59 9.65
N GLY A 159 -20.30 -33.51 8.92
CA GLY A 159 -20.90 -34.80 8.54
C GLY A 159 -21.13 -35.75 9.71
N ALA A 160 -20.23 -35.74 10.71
CA ALA A 160 -20.41 -36.52 11.94
C ALA A 160 -21.53 -35.97 12.84
N ALA A 161 -21.67 -34.64 12.93
CA ALA A 161 -22.76 -34.00 13.69
C ALA A 161 -24.15 -34.25 13.07
N ALA A 162 -24.25 -34.31 11.74
CA ALA A 162 -25.51 -34.65 11.07
C ALA A 162 -25.94 -36.11 11.31
N SER A 163 -24.98 -37.04 11.41
CA SER A 163 -25.26 -38.47 11.63
C SER A 163 -25.69 -38.80 13.07
N ILE A 164 -25.41 -37.91 14.04
CA ILE A 164 -25.80 -38.08 15.46
C ILE A 164 -27.21 -37.54 15.72
N THR A 165 -27.78 -36.75 14.81
CA THR A 165 -29.12 -36.13 14.98
C THR A 165 -30.25 -37.02 14.42
N GLU A 166 -29.94 -38.11 13.73
CA GLU A 166 -30.92 -39.05 13.13
C GLU A 166 -31.13 -40.36 13.93
N ILE A 167 -30.71 -40.41 15.20
CA ILE A 167 -30.98 -41.54 16.13
C ILE A 167 -31.74 -41.01 17.33
#